data_AF-A0A8T0E2P2-F1
#
_entry.id   AF-A0A8T0E2P2-F1
#
_cell.length_a   1.000
_cell.length_b   1.000
_cell.length_c   1.000
_cell.angle_alpha   90.00
_cell.angle_beta   90.00
_cell.angle_gamma   90.00
#
_symmetry.space_group_name_H-M   'P 1'
#
loop_
_entity.id
_entity.type
_entity.pdbx_description
1 polymer ?
#
loop_
_entity_poly.entity_id
_entity_poly.type
_entity_poly.pdbx_seq_one_letter_code
_entity_poly.pdbx_strand_id
1 'polypeptide(L)'
;MQFDSDSSGNGGTISSPGYPEKYPSNTDCRWLLVSEDPNATLFLRIDTLQIEPDTNCKLDYLQVHLGSSTLAPALDPLCGNIKDRVIKTNSSTLLVVFHSDPVYEDRGFSVDYFTQSAGDCKTSLTGSSGVIRSPGFPK
;
A
#
# COMPACT_ATOMS: atom_id res chain seq x y z
N MET A 1 20.69 -4.27 -6.98
CA MET A 1 19.28 -4.21 -6.54
C MET A 1 18.44 -4.10 -7.78
N GLN A 2 17.59 -5.09 -8.05
CA GLN A 2 16.68 -5.08 -9.20
C GLN A 2 15.29 -4.83 -8.63
N PHE A 3 14.65 -3.74 -9.07
CA PHE A 3 13.26 -3.42 -8.75
C PHE A 3 12.40 -3.91 -9.91
N ASP A 4 11.24 -4.48 -9.61
CA ASP A 4 10.30 -4.94 -10.64
C ASP A 4 9.52 -3.77 -11.23
N SER A 5 9.40 -2.67 -10.47
CA SER A 5 9.06 -1.35 -11.02
C SER A 5 9.48 -0.22 -10.08
N ASP A 6 9.83 0.92 -10.69
CA ASP A 6 10.03 2.20 -10.03
C ASP A 6 8.89 3.12 -10.47
N SER A 7 8.10 3.60 -9.52
CA SER A 7 6.94 4.44 -9.79
C SER A 7 7.07 5.76 -9.06
N SER A 8 7.32 6.82 -9.83
CA SER A 8 7.25 8.20 -9.37
C SER A 8 5.88 8.80 -9.69
N GLY A 9 5.29 9.51 -8.73
CA GLY A 9 4.01 10.19 -8.91
C GLY A 9 3.17 10.30 -7.65
N ASN A 10 2.01 10.94 -7.77
CA ASN A 10 1.09 11.17 -6.65
C ASN A 10 0.14 9.99 -6.37
N GLY A 11 0.23 8.91 -7.15
CA GLY A 11 -0.46 7.66 -6.87
C GLY A 11 -0.42 6.66 -8.00
N GLY A 12 -0.93 5.46 -7.73
CA GLY A 12 -0.98 4.33 -8.64
C GLY A 12 -1.42 3.06 -7.92
N THR A 13 -1.35 1.92 -8.61
CA THR A 13 -1.75 0.62 -8.07
C THR A 13 -0.61 -0.37 -8.24
N ILE A 14 -0.32 -1.14 -7.20
CA ILE A 14 0.57 -2.30 -7.25
C ILE A 14 -0.23 -3.56 -6.92
N SER A 15 0.13 -4.67 -7.55
CA SER A 15 -0.53 -5.95 -7.32
C SER A 15 0.49 -7.09 -7.38
N SER A 16 0.20 -8.18 -6.69
CA SER A 16 0.98 -9.41 -6.83
C SER A 16 0.95 -9.91 -8.28
N PRO A 17 1.99 -10.60 -8.76
CA PRO A 17 1.97 -11.22 -10.08
C PRO A 17 0.77 -12.16 -10.21
N GLY A 18 0.07 -12.09 -11.35
CA GLY A 18 -1.09 -12.94 -11.62
C GLY A 18 -2.41 -12.48 -11.00
N TYR A 19 -2.43 -11.47 -10.11
CA TYR A 19 -3.67 -10.97 -9.50
C TYR A 19 -4.73 -10.64 -10.57
N PRO A 20 -6.01 -11.06 -10.42
CA PRO A 20 -6.64 -11.66 -9.24
C PRO A 20 -6.59 -13.20 -9.17
N GLU A 21 -5.72 -13.85 -9.94
CA GLU A 21 -5.39 -15.26 -9.74
C GLU A 21 -4.30 -15.41 -8.68
N LYS A 22 -3.99 -16.66 -8.32
CA LYS A 22 -2.95 -16.93 -7.32
C LYS A 22 -1.59 -16.39 -7.72
N TYR A 23 -0.84 -15.84 -6.75
CA TYR A 23 0.56 -15.49 -7.00
C TYR A 23 1.41 -16.74 -7.26
N PRO A 24 2.54 -16.65 -7.98
CA PRO A 24 3.49 -17.76 -8.11
C PRO A 24 4.28 -17.96 -6.81
N SER A 25 4.60 -19.21 -6.46
CA SER A 25 5.52 -19.52 -5.36
C SER A 25 6.96 -19.06 -5.66
N ASN A 26 7.76 -18.94 -4.60
CA ASN A 26 9.17 -18.55 -4.65
C ASN A 26 9.41 -17.25 -5.44
N THR A 27 8.57 -16.24 -5.15
CA THR A 27 8.57 -14.95 -5.84
C THR A 27 9.04 -13.86 -4.89
N ASP A 28 9.95 -13.02 -5.36
CA ASP A 28 10.34 -11.78 -4.69
C ASP A 28 10.03 -10.61 -5.62
N CYS A 29 9.05 -9.79 -5.26
CA CYS A 29 8.70 -8.59 -6.01
C CYS A 29 9.00 -7.32 -5.20
N ARG A 30 9.49 -6.28 -5.87
CA ARG A 30 9.90 -5.02 -5.25
C ARG A 30 9.40 -3.81 -6.03
N TRP A 31 8.70 -2.92 -5.33
CA TRP A 31 8.23 -1.64 -5.85
C TRP A 31 8.84 -0.49 -5.06
N LEU A 32 9.51 0.42 -5.76
CA LEU A 32 9.95 1.70 -5.20
C LEU A 32 8.89 2.75 -5.52
N LEU A 33 8.24 3.26 -4.48
CA LEU A 33 7.20 4.29 -4.59
C LEU A 33 7.78 5.61 -4.09
N VAL A 34 7.85 6.61 -4.98
CA VAL A 34 8.43 7.92 -4.65
C VAL A 34 7.44 9.02 -4.97
N SER A 35 7.08 9.80 -3.95
CA SER A 35 6.28 11.02 -4.11
C SER A 35 7.09 12.10 -4.84
N GLU A 36 6.42 12.88 -5.69
CA GLU A 36 7.01 14.06 -6.33
C GLU A 36 7.31 15.17 -5.31
N ASP A 37 6.48 15.30 -4.27
CA ASP A 37 6.72 16.20 -3.14
C ASP A 37 7.42 15.43 -2.01
N PRO A 38 8.67 15.78 -1.64
CA PRO A 38 9.41 15.12 -0.57
C PRO A 38 8.79 15.33 0.82
N ASN A 39 7.90 16.32 0.99
CA ASN A 39 7.20 16.59 2.25
C ASN A 39 5.83 15.92 2.33
N ALA A 40 5.36 15.28 1.24
CA ALA A 40 4.09 14.57 1.26
C ALA A 40 4.18 13.27 2.06
N THR A 41 3.02 12.74 2.43
CA THR A 41 2.90 11.40 3.01
C THR A 41 2.22 10.48 2.01
N LEU A 42 2.86 9.35 1.71
CA LEU A 42 2.24 8.26 0.97
C LEU A 42 1.29 7.47 1.88
N PHE A 43 0.11 7.19 1.36
CA PHE A 43 -0.88 6.29 1.93
C PHE A 43 -0.95 5.04 1.09
N LEU A 44 -1.17 3.89 1.73
CA LEU A 44 -1.47 2.62 1.06
C LEU A 44 -2.92 2.23 1.38
N ARG A 45 -3.77 2.07 0.37
CA ARG A 45 -5.09 1.48 0.48
C ARG A 45 -5.03 0.05 -0.04
N ILE A 46 -5.25 -0.89 0.86
CA ILE A 46 -5.36 -2.31 0.55
C ILE A 46 -6.82 -2.58 0.20
N ASP A 47 -7.09 -2.76 -1.10
CA ASP A 47 -8.42 -3.17 -1.56
C ASP A 47 -8.66 -4.64 -1.20
N THR A 48 -7.67 -5.50 -1.49
CA THR A 48 -7.65 -6.89 -1.05
C THR A 48 -6.21 -7.37 -0.88
N LEU A 49 -5.96 -8.13 0.17
CA LEU A 49 -4.75 -8.90 0.39
C LEU A 49 -5.17 -10.27 0.92
N GLN A 50 -4.78 -11.32 0.20
CA GLN A 50 -4.95 -12.73 0.54
C GLN A 50 -3.61 -13.41 0.33
N ILE A 51 -2.84 -13.50 1.40
CA ILE A 51 -1.49 -14.08 1.43
C ILE A 51 -1.50 -15.19 2.48
N GLU A 52 -0.70 -16.24 2.31
CA GLU A 52 -0.62 -17.35 3.26
C GLU A 52 -0.51 -16.84 4.72
N PRO A 53 -1.44 -17.22 5.62
CA PRO A 53 -1.40 -16.75 7.00
C PRO A 53 -0.37 -17.52 7.83
N ASP A 54 0.51 -16.79 8.51
CA ASP A 54 1.43 -17.32 9.52
C ASP A 54 1.44 -16.43 10.79
N THR A 55 1.82 -17.00 11.93
CA THR A 55 1.82 -16.33 13.25
C THR A 55 2.65 -15.03 13.27
N ASN A 56 3.61 -14.86 12.35
CA ASN A 56 4.33 -13.59 12.18
C ASN A 56 4.62 -13.26 10.69
N CYS A 57 3.83 -13.80 9.77
CA CYS A 57 4.02 -13.62 8.32
C CYS A 57 5.46 -13.93 7.86
N LYS A 58 6.01 -15.09 8.28
CA LYS A 58 7.38 -15.48 7.95
C LYS A 58 7.51 -16.28 6.66
N LEU A 59 6.42 -16.90 6.22
CA LEU A 59 6.37 -17.69 5.00
C LEU A 59 6.14 -16.73 3.83
N ASP A 60 4.89 -16.29 3.65
CA ASP A 60 4.54 -15.26 2.67
C ASP A 60 4.19 -13.93 3.34
N TYR A 61 4.60 -12.82 2.73
CA TYR A 61 4.34 -11.50 3.30
C TYR A 61 4.42 -10.35 2.29
N LEU A 62 3.70 -9.28 2.63
CA LEU A 62 3.91 -7.94 2.09
C LEU A 62 4.57 -7.06 3.15
N GLN A 63 5.81 -6.65 2.90
CA GLN A 63 6.62 -5.81 3.79
C GLN A 63 6.72 -4.39 3.24
N VAL A 64 6.51 -3.39 4.10
CA VAL A 64 6.61 -1.97 3.73
C VAL A 64 7.76 -1.33 4.50
N HIS A 65 8.78 -0.87 3.77
CA HIS A 65 9.90 -0.10 4.31
C HIS A 65 9.67 1.41 4.08
N LEU A 66 9.91 2.21 5.12
CA LEU A 66 9.79 3.67 5.14
C LEU A 66 11.05 4.34 4.57
N GLY A 67 11.38 4.01 3.33
CA GLY A 67 12.55 4.53 2.61
C GLY A 67 12.83 3.73 1.35
N SER A 68 13.96 3.98 0.69
CA SER A 68 14.30 3.37 -0.61
C SER A 68 15.06 2.04 -0.52
N SER A 69 15.24 1.46 0.67
CA SER A 69 16.00 0.23 0.85
C SER A 69 15.46 -0.63 1.99
N THR A 70 15.82 -1.91 2.00
CA THR A 70 15.46 -2.87 3.05
C THR A 70 16.14 -2.60 4.39
N LEU A 71 17.09 -1.65 4.45
CA LEU A 71 17.72 -1.18 5.68
C LEU A 71 16.93 -0.07 6.37
N ALA A 72 15.95 0.53 5.70
CA ALA A 72 15.09 1.54 6.28
C ALA A 72 14.14 0.92 7.34
N PRO A 73 13.67 1.72 8.32
CA PRO A 73 12.63 1.29 9.24
C PRO A 73 11.42 0.73 8.48
N ALA A 74 10.77 -0.29 9.01
CA ALA A 74 9.68 -0.98 8.34
C ALA A 74 8.44 -1.08 9.25
N LEU A 75 7.27 -1.18 8.63
CA LEU A 75 6.04 -1.54 9.35
C LEU A 75 6.02 -3.05 9.64
N ASP A 76 5.07 -3.53 10.44
CA ASP A 76 4.88 -4.97 10.60
C ASP A 76 4.49 -5.62 9.26
N PRO A 77 5.00 -6.84 8.95
CA PRO A 77 4.64 -7.55 7.72
C PRO A 77 3.16 -7.89 7.69
N LEU A 78 2.58 -7.90 6.50
CA LEU A 78 1.18 -8.20 6.28
C LEU A 78 1.01 -9.55 5.58
N CYS A 79 0.15 -10.40 6.13
CA CYS A 79 -0.28 -11.66 5.55
C CYS A 79 -1.71 -12.00 6.00
N GLY A 80 -2.26 -13.12 5.54
CA GLY A 80 -3.64 -13.51 5.79
C GLY A 80 -4.64 -12.76 4.91
N ASN A 81 -5.82 -12.46 5.45
CA ASN A 81 -6.90 -11.81 4.71
C ASN A 81 -7.17 -10.39 5.24
N ILE A 82 -6.86 -9.38 4.44
CA ILE A 82 -7.05 -7.96 4.76
C ILE A 82 -7.82 -7.30 3.62
N LYS A 83 -8.84 -6.50 3.95
CA LYS A 83 -9.66 -5.76 2.99
C LYS A 83 -9.95 -4.36 3.51
N ASP A 84 -10.14 -3.43 2.58
CA ASP A 84 -10.55 -2.04 2.82
C ASP A 84 -9.72 -1.33 3.91
N ARG A 85 -8.41 -1.61 3.99
CA ARG A 85 -7.52 -1.07 5.02
C ARG A 85 -6.65 0.04 4.45
N VAL A 86 -6.63 1.19 5.11
CA VAL A 86 -5.74 2.30 4.77
C VAL A 86 -4.60 2.40 5.80
N ILE A 87 -3.37 2.54 5.30
CA ILE A 87 -2.15 2.71 6.10
C ILE A 87 -1.54 4.06 5.78
N LYS A 88 -1.37 4.90 6.81
CA LYS A 88 -0.60 6.14 6.73
C LYS A 88 0.86 5.83 7.05
N THR A 89 1.78 6.07 6.12
CA THR A 89 3.18 5.67 6.29
C THR A 89 4.07 6.72 6.96
N ASN A 90 3.65 7.99 6.94
CA ASN A 90 4.48 9.14 7.33
C ASN A 90 5.82 9.22 6.58
N SER A 91 5.88 8.69 5.35
CA SER A 91 7.05 8.77 4.47
C SER A 91 6.62 9.23 3.07
N SER A 92 7.49 9.97 2.39
CA SER A 92 7.36 10.32 0.97
C SER A 92 7.98 9.27 0.03
N THR A 93 8.72 8.30 0.58
CA THR A 93 9.37 7.22 -0.17
C THR A 93 9.12 5.89 0.52
N LEU A 94 8.68 4.88 -0.23
CA LEU A 94 8.43 3.54 0.26
C LEU A 94 9.11 2.51 -0.64
N LEU A 95 9.67 1.47 -0.02
CA LEU A 95 10.01 0.24 -0.70
C LEU A 95 9.02 -0.82 -0.21
N VAL A 96 8.17 -1.28 -1.12
CA VAL A 96 7.23 -2.37 -0.87
C VAL A 96 7.82 -3.65 -1.42
N VAL A 97 7.88 -4.69 -0.59
CA VAL A 97 8.45 -6.00 -0.92
C VAL A 97 7.39 -7.07 -0.70
N PHE A 98 7.10 -7.84 -1.74
CA PHE A 98 6.34 -9.07 -1.62
C PHE A 98 7.29 -10.25 -1.69
N HIS A 99 7.13 -11.20 -0.79
CA HIS A 99 7.85 -12.47 -0.77
C HIS A 99 6.85 -13.61 -0.65
N SER A 100 7.09 -14.69 -1.40
CA SER A 100 6.40 -15.96 -1.22
C SER A 100 7.39 -17.12 -1.15
N ASP A 101 7.13 -18.11 -0.30
CA ASP A 101 7.92 -19.33 -0.19
C ASP A 101 7.52 -20.36 -1.29
N PRO A 102 8.12 -21.57 -1.32
CA PRO A 102 7.79 -22.60 -2.31
C PRO A 102 6.42 -23.30 -2.15
N VAL A 103 5.62 -23.00 -1.12
CA VAL A 103 4.44 -23.78 -0.74
C VAL A 103 3.25 -22.87 -0.39
N TYR A 104 2.05 -23.24 -0.86
CA TYR A 104 0.78 -22.57 -0.53
C TYR A 104 0.64 -21.13 -1.03
N GLU A 105 0.18 -20.99 -2.27
CA GLU A 105 -0.20 -19.70 -2.84
C GLU A 105 -1.69 -19.39 -2.66
N ASP A 106 -2.00 -18.12 -2.46
CA ASP A 106 -3.37 -17.57 -2.40
C ASP A 106 -3.54 -16.43 -3.43
N ARG A 107 -4.68 -15.75 -3.45
CA ARG A 107 -5.07 -14.77 -4.47
C ARG A 107 -4.11 -13.58 -4.59
N GLY A 108 -3.31 -13.31 -3.57
CA GLY A 108 -2.39 -12.18 -3.54
C GLY A 108 -3.09 -10.87 -3.23
N PHE A 109 -2.63 -9.77 -3.81
CA PHE A 109 -3.06 -8.43 -3.39
C PHE A 109 -3.22 -7.43 -4.52
N SER A 110 -4.02 -6.41 -4.23
CA SER A 110 -4.07 -5.14 -4.95
C SER A 110 -4.06 -4.00 -3.93
N VAL A 111 -3.09 -3.10 -4.09
CA VAL A 111 -2.83 -1.99 -3.18
C VAL A 111 -2.68 -0.72 -4.00
N ASP A 112 -3.53 0.25 -3.71
CA ASP A 112 -3.37 1.60 -4.23
C ASP A 112 -2.44 2.40 -3.33
N TYR A 113 -1.50 3.13 -3.92
CA TYR A 113 -0.73 4.14 -3.23
C TYR A 113 -1.14 5.52 -3.72
N PHE A 114 -1.15 6.50 -2.82
CA PHE A 114 -1.46 7.89 -3.17
C PHE A 114 -0.91 8.87 -2.14
N THR A 115 -0.69 10.11 -2.55
CA THR A 115 -0.46 11.24 -1.66
C THR A 115 -1.78 11.97 -1.41
N GLN A 116 -1.98 12.49 -0.19
CA GLN A 116 -2.99 13.53 0.00
C GLN A 116 -2.33 14.86 -0.32
N SER A 117 -2.80 15.54 -1.37
CA SER A 117 -2.45 16.94 -1.55
C SER A 117 -3.12 17.74 -0.42
N ALA A 118 -2.41 18.69 0.18
CA ALA A 118 -2.90 19.54 1.27
C ALA A 118 -4.11 20.44 0.87
N GLY A 119 -4.69 20.26 -0.32
CA GLY A 119 -5.85 20.98 -0.85
C GLY A 119 -7.05 20.11 -1.24
N ASP A 120 -6.98 18.77 -1.16
CA ASP A 120 -8.07 17.89 -1.61
C ASP A 120 -9.18 17.67 -0.56
N CYS A 121 -9.72 18.76 0.00
CA CYS A 121 -11.04 18.73 0.62
C CYS A 121 -12.13 18.74 -0.47
N LYS A 122 -12.17 17.70 -1.31
CA LYS A 122 -13.19 17.58 -2.36
C LYS A 122 -14.37 16.79 -1.82
N THR A 123 -15.40 17.53 -1.39
CA THR A 123 -16.72 16.96 -1.10
C THR A 123 -17.53 16.95 -2.40
N SER A 124 -18.02 15.78 -2.82
CA SER A 124 -19.06 15.69 -3.84
C SER A 124 -20.36 15.40 -3.12
N LEU A 125 -21.21 16.42 -2.99
CA LEU A 125 -22.56 16.27 -2.46
C LEU A 125 -23.54 16.05 -3.61
N THR A 126 -24.18 14.90 -3.66
CA THR A 126 -25.33 14.65 -4.54
C THR A 126 -26.59 14.55 -3.68
N GLY A 127 -27.22 15.70 -3.43
CA GLY A 127 -28.47 15.79 -2.68
C GLY A 127 -29.05 17.19 -2.77
N SER A 128 -30.36 17.35 -2.61
CA SER A 128 -31.04 18.65 -2.64
C SER A 128 -30.76 19.52 -1.41
N SER A 129 -30.11 18.96 -0.37
CA SER A 129 -29.69 19.69 0.84
C SER A 129 -28.66 18.89 1.66
N GLY A 130 -27.72 19.58 2.31
CA GLY A 130 -26.74 19.04 3.25
C GLY A 130 -25.88 20.14 3.86
N VAL A 131 -25.08 19.84 4.90
CA VAL A 131 -24.16 20.80 5.53
C VAL A 131 -22.76 20.20 5.56
N ILE A 132 -21.83 20.80 4.81
CA ILE A 132 -20.40 20.51 4.92
C ILE A 132 -19.82 21.41 6.00
N ARG A 133 -19.01 20.84 6.90
CA ARG A 133 -18.27 21.62 7.90
C ARG A 133 -16.79 21.34 7.77
N SER A 134 -15.99 22.38 7.95
CA SER A 134 -14.55 22.25 8.10
C SER A 134 -14.22 21.49 9.39
N PRO A 135 -13.08 20.82 9.46
CA PRO A 135 -12.50 20.45 10.75
C PRO A 135 -12.41 21.70 11.63
N GLY A 136 -13.04 21.69 12.81
CA GLY A 136 -12.99 22.79 13.80
C GLY A 136 -14.22 23.70 13.92
N PHE A 137 -15.41 23.26 13.50
CA PHE A 137 -16.66 24.03 13.70
C PHE A 137 -17.58 23.43 14.79
N PRO A 138 -18.34 24.26 15.54
CA PRO A 138 -18.06 25.66 15.83
C PRO A 138 -16.97 25.68 16.91
N LYS A 139 -16.15 26.72 17.01
CA LYS A 139 -15.30 26.81 18.21
C LYS A 139 -16.15 26.84 19.48
#